data_AF-A0A142ER95-F1
#
_entry.id   AF-A0A142ER95-F1
#
_cell.length_a   1.000
_cell.length_b   1.000
_cell.length_c   1.000
_cell.angle_alpha   90.00
_cell.angle_beta   90.00
_cell.angle_gamma   90.00
#
_symmetry.space_group_name_H-M   'P 1'
#
loop_
_entity.id
_entity.type
_entity.pdbx_description
1 polymer ?
#
loop_
_entity_poly.entity_id
_entity_poly.type
_entity_poly.pdbx_seq_one_letter_code
_entity_poly.pdbx_strand_id
1 'polypeptide(L)'
;MKQKIFLEGSEVRLNGDEQCYRFLNTQAISGSLAKSSADALELVFENGKLIKKFNWQYEFQDLLELEEDEKGFPYFSAPIHDYFALKAAKEGYSFLGGELPEGFQLPKLGACPSFQFLGTLSPKTEGLEWLPFDLNLAAPIYGSFLQLFLDYSDPMHPQIWDPEAYTNSDYEDDNVKSDTELVYEKQFLKSKKLKKMPDFFEENPGYLGVPHWIQNPQILNCPKTGELMRFVAQFGRGVDIKLKRANIEVPDEGYYAELLGRMNFWADGDLYVFLNPNSKMVCIIIQH
;
A
#
# COMPACT_ATOMS: atom_id res chain seq x y z
N MET A 1 -26.39 0.02 -25.50
CA MET A 1 -25.07 -0.68 -25.43
C MET A 1 -24.84 -1.09 -23.98
N LYS A 2 -24.36 -2.31 -23.73
CA LYS A 2 -24.06 -2.79 -22.37
C LYS A 2 -22.57 -2.67 -22.09
N GLN A 3 -22.22 -2.13 -20.93
CA GLN A 3 -20.85 -1.92 -20.47
C GLN A 3 -20.70 -2.50 -19.07
N LYS A 4 -19.48 -2.89 -18.71
CA LYS A 4 -19.17 -3.46 -17.39
C LYS A 4 -17.93 -2.82 -16.81
N ILE A 5 -17.91 -2.67 -15.49
CA ILE A 5 -16.73 -2.32 -14.70
C ILE A 5 -16.59 -3.39 -13.62
N PHE A 6 -15.36 -3.83 -13.36
CA PHE A 6 -15.04 -4.72 -12.27
C PHE A 6 -14.11 -3.99 -11.31
N LEU A 7 -14.39 -4.04 -10.01
CA LEU A 7 -13.64 -3.35 -8.97
C LEU A 7 -13.16 -4.36 -7.93
N GLU A 8 -11.94 -4.22 -7.45
CA GLU A 8 -11.47 -4.93 -6.26
C GLU A 8 -12.01 -4.27 -4.99
N GLY A 9 -12.58 -5.08 -4.10
CA GLY A 9 -13.31 -4.62 -2.92
C GLY A 9 -14.73 -4.15 -3.22
N SER A 10 -15.53 -4.02 -2.16
CA SER A 10 -16.95 -3.67 -2.22
C SER A 10 -17.34 -2.43 -1.40
N GLU A 11 -16.39 -1.80 -0.71
CA GLU A 11 -16.59 -0.68 0.21
C GLU A 11 -16.72 0.68 -0.52
N VAL A 12 -17.63 0.75 -1.49
CA VAL A 12 -17.93 1.97 -2.24
C VAL A 12 -19.44 2.21 -2.33
N ARG A 13 -19.83 3.46 -2.12
CA ARG A 13 -21.18 3.96 -2.38
C ARG A 13 -21.20 4.68 -3.72
N LEU A 14 -21.99 4.22 -4.69
CA LEU A 14 -22.00 4.77 -6.06
C LEU A 14 -22.89 6.01 -6.20
N ASN A 15 -22.64 7.03 -5.37
CA ASN A 15 -23.44 8.27 -5.28
C ASN A 15 -22.87 9.45 -6.11
N GLY A 16 -21.70 9.27 -6.74
CA GLY A 16 -21.03 10.31 -7.53
C GLY A 16 -20.31 11.38 -6.73
N ASP A 17 -20.05 11.15 -5.44
CA ASP A 17 -19.13 11.98 -4.69
C ASP A 17 -17.65 11.72 -5.06
N GLU A 18 -16.77 12.48 -4.44
CA GLU A 18 -15.33 12.36 -4.72
C GLU A 18 -14.78 10.98 -4.32
N GLN A 19 -15.24 10.39 -3.22
CA GLN A 19 -14.79 9.08 -2.76
C GLN A 19 -15.17 7.98 -3.75
N CYS A 20 -16.39 8.03 -4.29
CA CYS A 20 -16.86 7.16 -5.37
C CYS A 20 -15.91 7.21 -6.57
N TYR A 21 -15.63 8.41 -7.08
CA TYR A 21 -14.74 8.55 -8.24
C TYR A 21 -13.31 8.13 -7.95
N ARG A 22 -12.78 8.41 -6.76
CA ARG A 22 -11.46 7.95 -6.34
C ARG A 22 -11.40 6.42 -6.35
N PHE A 23 -12.39 5.74 -5.76
CA PHE A 23 -12.48 4.28 -5.76
C PHE A 23 -12.54 3.69 -7.17
N LEU A 24 -13.38 4.26 -8.04
CA LEU A 24 -13.45 3.85 -9.45
C LEU A 24 -12.12 4.03 -10.19
N ASN A 25 -11.35 5.07 -9.87
CA ASN A 25 -10.05 5.32 -10.49
C ASN A 25 -8.93 4.40 -9.98
N THR A 26 -9.03 3.87 -8.77
CA THR A 26 -7.93 3.10 -8.16
C THR A 26 -8.18 1.60 -8.08
N GLN A 27 -9.44 1.15 -8.13
CA GLN A 27 -9.78 -0.26 -7.85
C GLN A 27 -10.21 -1.06 -9.06
N ALA A 28 -10.33 -0.45 -10.25
CA ALA A 28 -10.82 -1.18 -11.40
C ALA A 28 -9.80 -2.21 -11.91
N ILE A 29 -10.26 -3.45 -12.09
CA ILE A 29 -9.46 -4.62 -12.49
C ILE A 29 -10.11 -5.36 -13.65
N SER A 30 -9.40 -6.33 -14.22
CA SER A 30 -9.98 -7.20 -15.25
C SER A 30 -11.06 -8.11 -14.67
N GLY A 31 -12.08 -8.46 -15.47
CA GLY A 31 -13.13 -9.38 -15.04
C GLY A 31 -12.64 -10.79 -14.70
N SER A 32 -11.48 -11.23 -15.21
CA SER A 32 -10.86 -12.49 -14.79
C SER A 32 -10.28 -12.43 -13.38
N LEU A 33 -9.71 -11.28 -12.99
CA LEU A 33 -9.21 -11.07 -11.63
C LEU A 33 -10.37 -10.98 -10.64
N ALA A 34 -11.38 -10.15 -10.94
CA ALA A 34 -12.54 -9.95 -10.07
C ALA A 34 -13.28 -11.25 -9.75
N LYS A 35 -13.46 -12.13 -10.74
CA LYS A 35 -14.09 -13.44 -10.53
C LYS A 35 -13.34 -14.35 -9.56
N SER A 36 -12.03 -14.18 -9.43
CA SER A 36 -11.22 -14.96 -8.48
C SER A 36 -10.98 -14.23 -7.16
N SER A 37 -11.43 -12.99 -7.02
CA SER A 37 -11.24 -12.22 -5.80
C SER A 37 -12.11 -12.76 -4.67
N ALA A 38 -11.62 -12.58 -3.44
CA ALA A 38 -12.39 -12.79 -2.23
C ALA A 38 -13.52 -11.76 -2.07
N ASP A 39 -13.32 -10.55 -2.61
CA ASP A 39 -14.32 -9.49 -2.61
C ASP A 39 -14.12 -8.57 -3.83
N ALA A 40 -15.09 -8.57 -4.75
CA ALA A 40 -15.04 -7.70 -5.91
C ALA A 40 -16.44 -7.33 -6.42
N LEU A 41 -16.61 -6.10 -6.89
CA LEU A 41 -17.86 -5.65 -7.49
C LEU A 41 -17.86 -5.78 -9.01
N GLU A 42 -18.95 -6.27 -9.59
CA GLU A 42 -19.28 -6.09 -11.01
C GLU A 42 -20.43 -5.09 -11.16
N LEU A 43 -20.15 -4.00 -11.86
CA LEU A 43 -21.14 -2.96 -12.19
C LEU A 43 -21.57 -3.11 -13.65
N VAL A 44 -22.87 -3.22 -13.89
CA VAL A 44 -23.43 -3.39 -15.23
C VAL A 44 -24.23 -2.15 -15.63
N PHE A 45 -23.82 -1.55 -16.74
CA PHE A 45 -24.42 -0.34 -17.29
C PHE A 45 -25.16 -0.64 -18.59
N GLU A 46 -26.32 -0.02 -18.78
CA GLU A 46 -27.06 -0.04 -20.03
C GLU A 46 -27.45 1.40 -20.41
N ASN A 47 -27.12 1.77 -21.65
CA ASN A 47 -27.35 3.14 -22.16
C ASN A 47 -26.74 4.22 -21.26
N GLY A 48 -25.53 3.95 -20.76
CA GLY A 48 -24.75 4.86 -19.92
C GLY A 48 -25.20 4.97 -18.47
N LYS A 49 -26.12 4.11 -18.01
CA LYS A 49 -26.67 4.14 -16.65
C LYS A 49 -26.48 2.81 -15.94
N LEU A 50 -26.13 2.85 -14.66
CA LEU A 50 -26.03 1.65 -13.81
C LEU A 50 -27.41 1.01 -13.68
N ILE A 51 -27.50 -0.28 -14.02
CA ILE A 51 -28.74 -1.06 -13.96
C ILE A 51 -28.65 -2.27 -13.03
N LYS A 52 -27.45 -2.79 -12.76
CA LYS A 52 -27.21 -3.91 -11.85
C LYS A 52 -25.83 -3.79 -11.20
N LYS A 53 -25.72 -4.29 -9.97
CA LYS A 53 -24.50 -4.46 -9.20
C LYS A 53 -24.44 -5.91 -8.72
N PHE A 54 -23.28 -6.54 -8.80
CA PHE A 54 -23.06 -7.88 -8.28
C PHE A 54 -21.84 -7.89 -7.38
N ASN A 55 -21.88 -8.70 -6.32
CA ASN A 55 -20.68 -9.06 -5.58
C ASN A 55 -20.10 -10.36 -6.12
N TRP A 56 -18.78 -10.44 -6.17
CA TRP A 56 -18.03 -11.64 -6.48
C TRP A 56 -17.25 -12.08 -5.24
N GLN A 57 -17.36 -13.37 -4.90
CA GLN A 57 -16.56 -14.03 -3.89
C GLN A 57 -16.14 -15.40 -4.44
N TYR A 58 -14.88 -15.57 -4.84
CA TYR A 58 -14.33 -16.84 -5.34
C TYR A 58 -15.22 -17.58 -6.37
N GLU A 59 -15.43 -16.99 -7.54
CA GLU A 59 -16.25 -17.49 -8.65
C GLU A 59 -17.76 -17.54 -8.36
N PHE A 60 -18.21 -17.26 -7.13
CA PHE A 60 -19.61 -17.05 -6.79
C PHE A 60 -20.01 -15.60 -7.06
N GLN A 61 -21.18 -15.41 -7.68
CA GLN A 61 -21.72 -14.11 -8.05
C GLN A 61 -23.10 -13.92 -7.44
N ASP A 62 -23.24 -12.87 -6.62
CA ASP A 62 -24.51 -12.50 -5.99
C ASP A 62 -25.01 -11.18 -6.52
N LEU A 63 -26.30 -11.11 -6.86
CA LEU A 63 -26.94 -9.85 -7.24
C LEU A 63 -27.15 -9.00 -6.00
N LEU A 64 -26.65 -7.77 -6.03
CA LEU A 64 -26.91 -6.77 -5.01
C LEU A 64 -28.05 -5.85 -5.44
N GLU A 65 -28.88 -5.46 -4.48
CA GLU A 65 -29.84 -4.39 -4.70
C GLU A 65 -29.09 -3.05 -4.89
N LEU A 66 -29.61 -2.22 -5.79
CA LEU A 66 -29.10 -0.86 -5.96
C LEU A 66 -29.79 0.04 -4.93
N GLU A 67 -28.99 0.77 -4.17
CA GLU A 67 -29.49 1.85 -3.33
C GLU A 67 -30.09 2.96 -4.20
N GLU A 68 -31.01 3.76 -3.63
CA GLU A 68 -31.73 4.80 -4.40
C GLU A 68 -30.81 5.80 -5.09
N ASP A 69 -29.69 6.14 -4.47
CA ASP A 69 -28.70 7.08 -5.00
C ASP A 69 -27.72 6.46 -6.01
N GLU A 70 -27.69 5.13 -6.14
CA GLU A 70 -26.92 4.43 -7.16
C GLU A 70 -27.72 4.24 -8.46
N LYS A 71 -29.06 4.30 -8.38
CA LYS A 71 -29.95 4.08 -9.53
C LYS A 71 -29.70 5.13 -10.60
N GLY A 72 -29.22 4.66 -11.75
CA GLY A 72 -28.93 5.53 -12.88
C GLY A 72 -27.59 6.27 -12.77
N PHE A 73 -26.72 5.88 -11.84
CA PHE A 73 -25.33 6.35 -11.78
C PHE A 73 -24.67 6.27 -13.17
N PRO A 74 -24.04 7.35 -13.65
CA PRO A 74 -23.53 7.41 -15.00
C PRO A 74 -22.34 6.46 -15.19
N TYR A 75 -22.22 5.91 -16.39
CA TYR A 75 -21.04 5.11 -16.74
C TYR A 75 -19.77 5.95 -16.62
N PHE A 76 -18.77 5.37 -15.95
CA PHE A 76 -17.43 5.92 -15.79
C PHE A 76 -16.41 5.02 -16.48
N SER A 77 -15.54 5.58 -17.33
CA SER A 77 -14.50 4.82 -18.00
C SER A 77 -13.29 4.64 -17.08
N ALA A 78 -13.40 3.74 -16.10
CA ALA A 78 -12.34 3.48 -15.14
C ALA A 78 -11.05 2.95 -15.80
N PRO A 79 -9.86 3.40 -15.38
CA PRO A 79 -8.60 2.80 -15.81
C PRO A 79 -8.47 1.39 -15.22
N ILE A 80 -8.27 0.39 -16.08
CA ILE A 80 -8.09 -0.99 -15.64
C ILE A 80 -6.65 -1.21 -15.20
N HIS A 81 -6.48 -1.71 -13.98
CA HIS A 81 -5.18 -2.00 -13.37
C HIS A 81 -4.85 -3.49 -13.48
N ASP A 82 -3.57 -3.76 -13.73
CA ASP A 82 -2.99 -5.07 -13.60
C ASP A 82 -2.68 -5.39 -12.13
N TYR A 83 -2.59 -6.66 -11.77
CA TYR A 83 -2.27 -7.09 -10.41
C TYR A 83 -1.02 -7.96 -10.40
N PHE A 84 -0.14 -7.75 -9.42
CA PHE A 84 1.13 -8.47 -9.32
C PHE A 84 1.36 -8.95 -7.89
N ALA A 85 1.88 -10.17 -7.74
CA ALA A 85 2.46 -10.63 -6.49
C ALA A 85 3.97 -10.34 -6.48
N LEU A 86 4.46 -9.80 -5.37
CA LEU A 86 5.89 -9.75 -5.07
C LEU A 86 6.32 -11.08 -4.46
N LYS A 87 7.44 -11.62 -4.92
CA LYS A 87 8.01 -12.86 -4.39
C LYS A 87 9.48 -12.67 -4.05
N ALA A 88 9.92 -13.34 -2.99
CA ALA A 88 11.33 -13.39 -2.62
C ALA A 88 12.18 -13.95 -3.78
N ALA A 89 13.33 -13.32 -4.02
CA ALA A 89 14.25 -13.66 -5.09
C ALA A 89 15.70 -13.59 -4.59
N LYS A 90 16.61 -14.25 -5.33
CA LYS A 90 18.05 -14.18 -5.05
C LYS A 90 18.70 -12.87 -5.52
N GLU A 91 18.05 -12.21 -6.47
CA GLU A 91 18.52 -11.01 -7.15
C GLU A 91 17.30 -10.21 -7.63
N GLY A 92 17.47 -8.91 -7.83
CA GLY A 92 16.41 -8.03 -8.31
C GLY A 92 16.80 -6.56 -8.18
N TYR A 93 15.97 -5.69 -8.73
CA TYR A 93 16.12 -4.25 -8.59
C TYR A 93 15.43 -3.71 -7.35
N SER A 94 14.28 -4.28 -7.00
CA SER A 94 13.56 -3.98 -5.76
C SER A 94 13.94 -4.96 -4.67
N PHE A 95 13.95 -4.49 -3.42
CA PHE A 95 14.26 -5.30 -2.24
C PHE A 95 13.68 -4.67 -0.98
N LEU A 96 13.49 -5.49 0.04
CA LEU A 96 13.24 -5.04 1.41
C LEU A 96 14.46 -5.31 2.29
N GLY A 97 14.58 -4.55 3.38
CA GLY A 97 15.72 -4.56 4.29
C GLY A 97 17.04 -4.13 3.64
N GLY A 98 18.16 -4.55 4.22
CA GLY A 98 19.49 -4.17 3.77
C GLY A 98 20.02 -2.88 4.41
N GLU A 99 21.27 -2.55 4.07
CA GLU A 99 21.94 -1.34 4.56
C GLU A 99 21.36 -0.10 3.88
N LEU A 100 21.43 1.03 4.60
CA LEU A 100 21.09 2.33 4.06
C LEU A 100 21.91 2.63 2.79
N PRO A 101 21.29 3.03 1.66
CA PRO A 101 22.02 3.41 0.47
C PRO A 101 22.99 4.57 0.74
N GLU A 102 24.14 4.56 0.07
CA GLU A 102 25.15 5.62 0.22
C GLU A 102 24.54 6.99 -0.11
N GLY A 103 24.67 7.93 0.84
CA GLY A 103 24.13 9.29 0.70
C GLY A 103 22.64 9.44 0.97
N PHE A 104 21.90 8.35 1.21
CA PHE A 104 20.49 8.45 1.60
C PHE A 104 20.39 8.89 3.06
N GLN A 105 19.53 9.87 3.35
CA GLN A 105 19.29 10.35 4.70
C GLN A 105 17.86 10.03 5.12
N LEU A 106 17.73 9.33 6.24
CA LEU A 106 16.44 9.08 6.85
C LEU A 106 15.79 10.41 7.29
N PRO A 107 14.47 10.56 7.11
CA PRO A 107 13.74 11.65 7.73
C PRO A 107 13.94 11.62 9.25
N LYS A 108 13.87 12.79 9.89
CA LYS A 108 14.01 12.93 11.34
C LYS A 108 12.83 13.71 11.89
N LEU A 109 12.32 13.24 13.02
CA LEU A 109 11.30 13.90 13.81
C LEU A 109 11.75 13.82 15.27
N GLY A 110 11.83 14.97 15.96
CA GLY A 110 12.63 15.13 17.18
C GLY A 110 12.43 14.04 18.24
N ALA A 111 11.25 13.98 18.85
CA ALA A 111 10.92 13.06 19.94
C ALA A 111 10.22 11.77 19.49
N CYS A 112 10.02 11.58 18.19
CA CYS A 112 9.24 10.44 17.68
C CYS A 112 10.14 9.23 17.44
N PRO A 113 9.55 8.02 17.35
CA PRO A 113 10.30 6.81 17.03
C PRO A 113 11.11 6.97 15.75
N SER A 114 12.30 6.40 15.78
CA SER A 114 13.27 6.44 14.68
C SER A 114 12.67 5.92 13.38
N PHE A 115 12.92 6.67 12.30
CA PHE A 115 12.69 6.17 10.94
C PHE A 115 13.61 4.99 10.67
N GLN A 116 13.06 3.91 10.14
CA GLN A 116 13.80 2.76 9.67
C GLN A 116 13.83 2.76 8.15
N PHE A 117 14.94 2.31 7.57
CA PHE A 117 15.00 2.00 6.14
C PHE A 117 14.35 0.64 5.88
N LEU A 118 13.33 0.62 5.04
CA LEU A 118 12.54 -0.58 4.76
C LEU A 118 12.99 -1.29 3.49
N GLY A 119 13.70 -0.61 2.60
CA GLY A 119 14.16 -1.17 1.32
C GLY A 119 14.02 -0.19 0.16
N THR A 120 14.17 -0.69 -1.06
CA THR A 120 14.08 0.10 -2.28
C THR A 120 13.12 -0.54 -3.27
N LEU A 121 12.23 0.27 -3.85
CA LEU A 121 11.38 -0.09 -4.98
C LEU A 121 11.86 0.62 -6.25
N SER A 122 12.12 -0.15 -7.30
CA SER A 122 12.74 0.37 -8.53
C SER A 122 11.77 0.38 -9.71
N PRO A 123 11.81 1.41 -10.59
CA PRO A 123 11.09 1.40 -11.86
C PRO A 123 11.54 0.31 -12.85
N LYS A 124 12.64 -0.39 -12.54
CA LYS A 124 13.08 -1.55 -13.32
C LYS A 124 12.35 -2.85 -12.93
N THR A 125 11.52 -2.81 -11.89
CA THR A 125 10.66 -3.94 -11.48
C THR A 125 9.35 -3.90 -12.27
N GLU A 126 8.93 -5.04 -12.81
CA GLU A 126 7.69 -5.15 -13.60
C GLU A 126 6.48 -4.67 -12.77
N GLY A 127 5.66 -3.79 -13.32
CA GLY A 127 4.52 -3.16 -12.62
C GLY A 127 4.86 -1.85 -11.89
N LEU A 128 6.14 -1.49 -11.79
CA LEU A 128 6.61 -0.24 -11.18
C LEU A 128 7.26 0.73 -12.18
N GLU A 129 7.18 0.46 -13.48
CA GLU A 129 7.85 1.25 -14.54
C GLU A 129 7.42 2.72 -14.57
N TRP A 130 6.28 3.03 -13.96
CA TRP A 130 5.76 4.39 -13.84
C TRP A 130 6.40 5.19 -12.71
N LEU A 131 7.16 4.56 -11.80
CA LEU A 131 7.86 5.27 -10.74
C LEU A 131 8.90 6.23 -11.35
N PRO A 132 8.97 7.49 -10.88
CA PRO A 132 9.90 8.47 -11.44
C PRO A 132 11.36 8.28 -11.03
N PHE A 133 11.65 7.45 -10.02
CA PHE A 133 12.99 7.17 -9.49
C PHE A 133 12.98 5.88 -8.64
N ASP A 134 14.17 5.39 -8.25
CA ASP A 134 14.30 4.32 -7.25
C ASP A 134 13.82 4.85 -5.88
N LEU A 135 12.65 4.37 -5.43
CA LEU A 135 12.02 4.80 -4.19
C LEU A 135 12.62 4.04 -2.99
N ASN A 136 13.51 4.70 -2.27
CA ASN A 136 14.00 4.24 -0.98
C ASN A 136 12.92 4.47 0.09
N LEU A 137 12.38 3.39 0.64
CA LEU A 137 11.31 3.44 1.63
C LEU A 137 11.88 3.70 3.02
N ALA A 138 11.34 4.71 3.70
CA ALA A 138 11.66 5.04 5.08
C ALA A 138 10.38 5.35 5.84
N ALA A 139 10.20 4.74 7.02
CA ALA A 139 9.07 5.05 7.90
C ALA A 139 9.41 4.74 9.37
N PRO A 140 8.80 5.44 10.33
CA PRO A 140 8.91 5.12 11.75
C PRO A 140 7.92 3.99 12.07
N ILE A 141 8.17 2.77 11.59
CA ILE A 141 7.25 1.61 11.69
C ILE A 141 6.95 1.17 13.14
N TYR A 142 7.61 1.77 14.13
CA TYR A 142 7.36 1.57 15.56
C TYR A 142 6.69 2.77 16.24
N GLY A 143 6.40 3.83 15.49
CA GLY A 143 5.59 4.96 15.94
C GLY A 143 4.16 4.86 15.46
N SER A 144 3.27 5.64 16.07
CA SER A 144 1.85 5.70 15.71
C SER A 144 1.58 6.83 14.72
N PHE A 145 1.05 6.51 13.53
CA PHE A 145 0.61 7.50 12.55
C PHE A 145 -0.52 6.95 11.69
N LEU A 146 -1.58 7.72 11.45
CA LEU A 146 -2.63 7.29 10.52
C LEU A 146 -2.12 7.30 9.07
N GLN A 147 -1.45 8.39 8.68
CA GLN A 147 -0.93 8.61 7.33
C GLN A 147 0.37 9.41 7.44
N LEU A 148 1.46 8.89 6.90
CA LEU A 148 2.75 9.57 6.89
C LEU A 148 3.05 10.12 5.49
N PHE A 149 3.09 11.45 5.35
CA PHE A 149 3.43 12.13 4.11
C PHE A 149 4.90 12.55 4.10
N LEU A 150 5.62 12.09 3.08
CA LEU A 150 7.03 12.38 2.86
C LEU A 150 7.22 13.06 1.49
N ASP A 151 7.92 14.17 1.46
CA ASP A 151 8.32 14.86 0.24
C ASP A 151 9.65 14.28 -0.27
N TYR A 152 9.61 13.53 -1.37
CA TYR A 152 10.78 13.01 -2.09
C TYR A 152 11.19 13.90 -3.28
N SER A 153 10.96 15.22 -3.20
CA SER A 153 11.46 16.18 -4.19
C SER A 153 12.95 15.97 -4.47
N ASP A 154 13.72 15.71 -3.40
CA ASP A 154 15.03 15.05 -3.42
C ASP A 154 14.88 13.56 -3.00
N PRO A 155 15.01 12.60 -3.93
CA PRO A 155 14.88 11.17 -3.63
C PRO A 155 15.87 10.61 -2.59
N MET A 156 16.98 11.29 -2.36
CA MET A 156 18.00 10.86 -1.41
C MET A 156 17.84 11.50 -0.02
N HIS A 157 16.97 12.50 0.09
CA HIS A 157 16.77 13.29 1.30
C HIS A 157 15.27 13.55 1.54
N PRO A 158 14.44 12.50 1.72
CA PRO A 158 13.02 12.69 1.99
C PRO A 158 12.76 13.48 3.27
N GLN A 159 11.77 14.36 3.23
CA GLN A 159 11.38 15.21 4.36
C GLN A 159 9.93 14.96 4.75
N ILE A 160 9.61 15.09 6.03
CA ILE A 160 8.22 15.01 6.50
C ILE A 160 7.51 16.29 6.03
N TRP A 161 6.38 16.13 5.34
CA TRP A 161 5.67 17.24 4.69
C TRP A 161 5.09 18.24 5.69
N ASP A 162 4.47 17.73 6.77
CA ASP A 162 3.88 18.52 7.84
C ASP A 162 4.31 17.96 9.19
N PRO A 163 5.52 18.28 9.68
CA PRO A 163 6.06 17.68 10.90
C PRO A 163 5.15 17.87 12.12
N GLU A 164 4.44 19.00 12.21
CA GLU A 164 3.55 19.32 13.35
C GLU A 164 2.35 18.37 13.43
N ALA A 165 1.89 17.83 12.30
CA ALA A 165 0.85 16.79 12.28
C ALA A 165 1.29 15.49 12.97
N TYR A 166 2.60 15.30 13.15
CA TYR A 166 3.20 14.09 13.74
C TYR A 166 3.81 14.32 15.13
N THR A 167 3.94 15.55 15.61
CA THR A 167 4.57 15.83 16.92
C THR A 167 3.75 15.37 18.12
N ASN A 168 2.46 15.08 17.93
CA ASN A 168 1.55 14.57 18.98
C ASN A 168 1.31 13.06 18.85
N SER A 169 2.13 12.33 18.09
CA SER A 169 2.04 10.86 18.07
C SER A 169 2.50 10.30 19.41
N ASP A 170 1.56 9.96 20.28
CA ASP A 170 1.81 9.27 21.56
C ASP A 170 2.38 7.87 21.28
N TYR A 171 3.71 7.74 21.15
CA TYR A 171 4.36 6.44 21.24
C TYR A 171 5.86 6.61 21.52
N GLU A 172 6.23 6.59 22.80
CA GLU A 172 7.56 6.14 23.21
C GLU A 172 7.37 4.69 23.65
N ASP A 173 7.65 3.74 22.76
CA ASP A 173 8.01 2.40 23.19
C ASP A 173 9.31 2.52 23.98
N ASP A 174 9.34 2.06 25.23
CA ASP A 174 10.54 2.14 26.08
C ASP A 174 11.80 1.55 25.39
N ASN A 175 11.60 0.66 24.40
CA ASN A 175 12.66 -0.02 23.68
C ASN A 175 13.12 0.69 22.40
N VAL A 176 12.25 1.46 21.72
CA VAL A 176 12.56 2.09 20.42
C VAL A 176 12.52 3.62 20.56
N LYS A 177 13.72 4.21 20.54
CA LYS A 177 13.94 5.66 20.70
C LYS A 177 14.17 6.34 19.36
N SER A 178 14.27 7.66 19.35
CA SER A 178 14.49 8.47 18.15
C SER A 178 15.85 8.24 17.48
N ASP A 179 16.81 7.65 18.19
CA ASP A 179 18.14 7.27 17.68
C ASP A 179 18.31 5.75 17.48
N THR A 180 17.26 4.96 17.67
CA THR A 180 17.32 3.51 17.43
C THR A 180 17.54 3.21 15.95
N GLU A 181 18.48 2.31 15.66
CA GLU A 181 18.79 1.83 14.33
C GLU A 181 18.60 0.30 14.31
N LEU A 182 17.68 -0.15 13.46
CA LEU A 182 17.42 -1.56 13.19
C LEU A 182 17.69 -1.81 11.70
N VAL A 183 18.67 -2.67 11.43
CA VAL A 183 19.01 -3.05 10.06
C VAL A 183 18.62 -4.50 9.85
N TYR A 184 17.79 -4.72 8.85
CA TYR A 184 17.30 -6.04 8.47
C TYR A 184 18.17 -6.66 7.38
N GLU A 185 18.10 -7.99 7.27
CA GLU A 185 18.69 -8.70 6.14
C GLU A 185 18.11 -8.21 4.81
N LYS A 186 18.91 -8.24 3.75
CA LYS A 186 18.46 -7.81 2.43
C LYS A 186 17.74 -8.95 1.73
N GLN A 187 16.48 -8.73 1.35
CA GLN A 187 15.69 -9.68 0.56
C GLN A 187 15.25 -9.05 -0.75
N PHE A 188 15.80 -9.51 -1.88
CA PHE A 188 15.36 -9.06 -3.20
C PHE A 188 13.94 -9.54 -3.51
N LEU A 189 13.22 -8.73 -4.28
CA LEU A 189 11.86 -9.01 -4.72
C LEU A 189 11.77 -8.99 -6.24
N LYS A 190 11.04 -9.95 -6.80
CA LYS A 190 10.57 -9.94 -8.19
C LYS A 190 9.04 -9.92 -8.19
N SER A 191 8.46 -9.11 -9.04
CA SER A 191 7.02 -9.12 -9.30
C SER A 191 6.67 -10.21 -10.30
N LYS A 192 5.44 -10.69 -10.20
CA LYS A 192 4.83 -11.60 -11.18
C LYS A 192 3.41 -11.15 -11.43
N LYS A 193 3.12 -10.78 -12.67
CA LYS A 193 1.76 -10.46 -13.10
C LYS A 193 0.84 -11.66 -12.88
N LEU A 194 -0.29 -11.41 -12.25
CA LEU A 194 -1.29 -12.43 -11.92
C LEU A 194 -2.43 -12.41 -12.94
N LYS A 195 -3.02 -13.60 -13.16
CA LYS A 195 -4.23 -13.78 -13.97
C LYS A 195 -5.47 -14.05 -13.11
N LYS A 196 -5.26 -14.36 -11.83
CA LYS A 196 -6.25 -14.58 -10.79
C LYS A 196 -5.76 -13.86 -9.52
N MET A 197 -6.67 -13.37 -8.71
CA MET A 197 -6.34 -12.84 -7.39
C MET A 197 -5.75 -13.97 -6.53
N PRO A 198 -4.75 -13.67 -5.68
CA PRO A 198 -4.19 -14.63 -4.74
C PRO A 198 -5.24 -15.02 -3.71
N ASP A 199 -5.16 -16.25 -3.21
CA ASP A 199 -5.95 -16.63 -2.04
C ASP A 199 -5.50 -15.81 -0.83
N PHE A 200 -6.42 -15.54 0.09
CA PHE A 200 -6.14 -14.78 1.31
C PHE A 200 -4.98 -15.36 2.14
N PHE A 201 -4.74 -16.67 2.03
CA PHE A 201 -3.68 -17.38 2.75
C PHE A 201 -2.36 -17.50 1.96
N GLU A 202 -2.26 -16.97 0.74
CA GLU A 202 -1.01 -17.01 -0.01
C GLU A 202 0.00 -16.02 0.61
N GLU A 203 1.03 -16.55 1.26
CA GLU A 203 2.09 -15.78 1.93
C GLU A 203 3.06 -15.12 0.93
N ASN A 204 2.57 -14.16 0.14
CA ASN A 204 3.44 -13.29 -0.64
C ASN A 204 3.90 -12.11 0.23
N PRO A 205 5.17 -11.69 0.14
CA PRO A 205 5.66 -10.50 0.83
C PRO A 205 4.85 -9.23 0.57
N GLY A 206 4.23 -9.12 -0.61
CA GLY A 206 3.45 -7.95 -0.96
C GLY A 206 2.82 -8.02 -2.35
N TYR A 207 2.11 -6.96 -2.71
CA TYR A 207 1.35 -6.84 -3.96
C TYR A 207 1.53 -5.47 -4.61
N LEU A 208 1.36 -5.42 -5.94
CA LEU A 208 1.33 -4.20 -6.75
C LEU A 208 0.03 -4.15 -7.57
N GLY A 209 -0.32 -2.96 -8.05
CA GLY A 209 -1.45 -2.75 -8.96
C GLY A 209 -2.61 -2.04 -8.27
N VAL A 210 -3.37 -2.78 -7.47
CA VAL A 210 -4.43 -2.23 -6.61
C VAL A 210 -4.20 -2.66 -5.16
N PRO A 211 -4.52 -1.82 -4.16
CA PRO A 211 -4.39 -2.20 -2.75
C PRO A 211 -5.50 -3.19 -2.35
N HIS A 212 -5.12 -4.24 -1.64
CA HIS A 212 -6.04 -5.14 -0.96
C HIS A 212 -6.20 -4.64 0.48
N TRP A 213 -7.25 -3.85 0.71
CA TRP A 213 -7.48 -3.23 2.01
C TRP A 213 -7.95 -4.25 3.04
N ILE A 214 -7.36 -4.22 4.24
CA ILE A 214 -7.81 -5.05 5.37
C ILE A 214 -8.78 -4.32 6.30
N GLN A 215 -8.86 -3.00 6.17
CA GLN A 215 -9.86 -2.12 6.78
C GLN A 215 -10.51 -1.23 5.71
N ASN A 216 -11.25 -0.19 6.10
CA ASN A 216 -11.86 0.73 5.13
C ASN A 216 -10.79 1.37 4.20
N PRO A 217 -11.04 1.42 2.87
CA PRO A 217 -10.14 2.02 1.90
C PRO A 217 -9.77 3.47 2.23
N GLN A 218 -8.46 3.75 2.31
CA GLN A 218 -7.93 5.11 2.46
C GLN A 218 -7.36 5.61 1.14
N ILE A 219 -8.24 6.10 0.25
CA ILE A 219 -7.83 6.59 -1.08
C ILE A 219 -7.58 8.10 -1.03
N LEU A 220 -6.32 8.47 -1.13
CA LEU A 220 -5.83 9.80 -0.76
C LEU A 220 -5.46 10.66 -1.98
N ASN A 221 -5.72 11.95 -1.84
CA ASN A 221 -5.13 12.97 -2.70
C ASN A 221 -3.81 13.44 -2.09
N CYS A 222 -2.89 13.86 -2.95
CA CYS A 222 -1.63 14.47 -2.56
C CYS A 222 -1.92 15.80 -1.84
N PRO A 223 -1.39 16.03 -0.63
CA PRO A 223 -1.63 17.27 0.10
C PRO A 223 -1.03 18.50 -0.60
N LYS A 224 0.00 18.29 -1.43
CA LYS A 224 0.71 19.35 -2.15
C LYS A 224 0.03 19.77 -3.45
N THR A 225 -0.62 18.84 -4.17
CA THR A 225 -1.19 19.11 -5.50
C THR A 225 -2.71 18.93 -5.57
N GLY A 226 -3.32 18.25 -4.61
CA GLY A 226 -4.73 17.84 -4.65
C GLY A 226 -5.01 16.69 -5.62
N GLU A 227 -4.01 16.22 -6.37
CA GLU A 227 -4.17 15.10 -7.32
C GLU A 227 -4.23 13.76 -6.58
N LEU A 228 -5.04 12.82 -7.11
CA LEU A 228 -5.10 11.45 -6.63
C LEU A 228 -3.71 10.79 -6.60
N MET A 229 -3.34 10.20 -5.46
CA MET A 229 -2.09 9.47 -5.34
C MET A 229 -2.22 8.07 -5.95
N ARG A 230 -1.13 7.57 -6.53
CA ARG A 230 -1.10 6.24 -7.14
C ARG A 230 -0.56 5.21 -6.16
N PHE A 231 -1.23 4.07 -6.06
CA PHE A 231 -0.75 2.95 -5.27
C PHE A 231 0.56 2.41 -5.85
N VAL A 232 1.56 2.25 -4.99
CA VAL A 232 2.89 1.73 -5.34
C VAL A 232 2.97 0.26 -4.98
N ALA A 233 2.80 -0.06 -3.70
CA ALA A 233 2.94 -1.41 -3.17
C ALA A 233 2.23 -1.56 -1.83
N GLN A 234 1.86 -2.80 -1.51
CA GLN A 234 1.44 -3.24 -0.19
C GLN A 234 2.39 -4.32 0.29
N PHE A 235 2.73 -4.31 1.58
CA PHE A 235 3.51 -5.34 2.25
C PHE A 235 2.82 -5.75 3.54
N GLY A 236 2.93 -7.02 3.92
CA GLY A 236 2.20 -7.54 5.07
C GLY A 236 2.78 -8.85 5.58
N ARG A 237 1.90 -9.78 5.98
CA ARG A 237 2.27 -11.03 6.67
C ARG A 237 3.29 -11.93 5.96
N GLY A 238 3.40 -11.87 4.64
CA GLY A 238 4.40 -12.64 3.90
C GLY A 238 5.82 -12.06 3.98
N VAL A 239 6.02 -10.93 4.65
CA VAL A 239 7.36 -10.37 4.90
C VAL A 239 8.03 -11.14 6.04
N ASP A 240 8.99 -11.99 5.67
CA ASP A 240 9.86 -12.70 6.62
C ASP A 240 11.31 -12.26 6.42
N ILE A 241 11.68 -11.13 7.02
CA ILE A 241 13.01 -10.54 6.90
C ILE A 241 13.57 -10.32 8.29
N LYS A 242 14.64 -11.04 8.60
CA LYS A 242 15.23 -11.06 9.94
C LYS A 242 16.03 -9.79 10.22
N LEU A 243 16.08 -9.43 11.50
CA LEU A 243 17.00 -8.42 12.00
C LEU A 243 18.45 -8.92 11.81
N LYS A 244 19.29 -8.07 11.20
CA LYS A 244 20.71 -8.33 11.00
C LYS A 244 21.54 -7.72 12.13
N ARG A 245 21.23 -6.47 12.52
CA ARG A 245 21.90 -5.74 13.60
C ARG A 245 21.01 -4.64 14.16
N ALA A 246 21.23 -4.31 15.43
CA ALA A 246 20.62 -3.19 16.12
C ALA A 246 21.66 -2.41 16.92
N ASN A 247 21.41 -1.13 17.21
CA ASN A 247 22.19 -0.35 18.17
C ASN A 247 21.59 -0.39 19.60
N ILE A 248 20.54 -1.17 19.79
CA ILE A 248 19.89 -1.45 21.08
C ILE A 248 20.01 -2.94 21.43
N GLU A 249 19.81 -3.27 22.70
CA GLU A 249 19.63 -4.65 23.14
C GLU A 249 18.24 -5.13 22.73
N VAL A 250 18.16 -6.23 21.98
CA VAL A 250 16.91 -6.85 21.56
C VAL A 250 16.63 -8.04 22.48
N PRO A 251 15.44 -8.13 23.11
CA PRO A 251 15.11 -9.27 23.96
C PRO A 251 15.18 -10.61 23.20
N ASP A 252 15.62 -11.66 23.90
CA ASP A 252 15.70 -13.02 23.33
C ASP A 252 14.33 -13.72 23.25
N GLU A 253 13.35 -13.29 24.05
CA GLU A 253 12.01 -13.89 24.12
C GLU A 253 10.89 -12.86 24.32
N GLY A 254 9.66 -13.29 24.02
CA GLY A 254 8.45 -12.49 24.19
C GLY A 254 8.12 -11.60 23.00
N TYR A 255 7.09 -10.76 23.18
CA TYR A 255 6.52 -9.92 22.12
C TYR A 255 7.57 -9.04 21.42
N TYR A 256 8.47 -8.41 22.17
CA TYR A 256 9.50 -7.54 21.61
C TYR A 256 10.59 -8.28 20.83
N ALA A 257 10.89 -9.54 21.18
CA ALA A 257 11.78 -10.37 20.40
C ALA A 257 11.21 -10.63 19.00
N GLU A 258 9.91 -10.90 18.91
CA GLU A 258 9.22 -11.11 17.62
C GLU A 258 8.99 -9.81 16.85
N LEU A 259 8.74 -8.70 17.53
CA LEU A 259 8.49 -7.39 16.93
C LEU A 259 9.77 -6.75 16.34
N LEU A 260 10.90 -6.90 17.03
CA LEU A 260 12.18 -6.32 16.64
C LEU A 260 13.05 -7.30 15.85
N GLY A 261 12.90 -8.60 16.06
CA GLY A 261 13.69 -9.66 15.41
C GLY A 261 13.37 -9.88 13.94
N ARG A 262 12.30 -9.28 13.42
CA ARG A 262 11.91 -9.28 12.01
C ARG A 262 11.31 -7.95 11.60
N MET A 263 11.36 -7.65 10.31
CA MET A 263 10.65 -6.50 9.75
C MET A 263 9.15 -6.73 9.92
N ASN A 264 8.49 -5.87 10.69
CA ASN A 264 7.08 -6.01 11.06
C ASN A 264 6.39 -4.65 10.99
N PHE A 265 5.11 -4.63 10.61
CA PHE A 265 4.32 -3.40 10.49
C PHE A 265 3.18 -3.44 11.51
N TRP A 266 3.44 -2.98 12.75
CA TRP A 266 2.46 -2.93 13.85
C TRP A 266 1.77 -4.26 14.20
N ALA A 267 2.55 -5.27 14.58
CA ALA A 267 2.05 -6.59 14.99
C ALA A 267 1.29 -7.33 13.87
N ASP A 268 1.95 -7.50 12.73
CA ASP A 268 1.45 -8.20 11.53
C ASP A 268 0.35 -7.46 10.75
N GLY A 269 0.37 -6.12 10.80
CA GLY A 269 -0.40 -5.26 9.92
C GLY A 269 0.15 -5.16 8.50
N ASP A 270 -0.58 -4.43 7.67
CA ASP A 270 -0.28 -4.19 6.26
C ASP A 270 0.16 -2.74 6.03
N LEU A 271 1.36 -2.60 5.46
CA LEU A 271 1.93 -1.33 5.04
C LEU A 271 1.57 -1.05 3.58
N TYR A 272 0.93 0.09 3.34
CA TYR A 272 0.55 0.57 2.01
C TYR A 272 1.38 1.81 1.64
N VAL A 273 1.90 1.82 0.41
CA VAL A 273 2.69 2.92 -0.13
C VAL A 273 1.94 3.54 -1.31
N PHE A 274 1.81 4.87 -1.29
CA PHE A 274 1.26 5.66 -2.38
C PHE A 274 2.25 6.74 -2.80
N LEU A 275 2.21 7.14 -4.08
CA LEU A 275 3.08 8.19 -4.62
C LEU A 275 2.32 9.05 -5.62
N ASN A 276 2.48 10.37 -5.52
CA ASN A 276 2.13 11.30 -6.58
C ASN A 276 3.38 11.58 -7.44
N PRO A 277 3.43 11.16 -8.71
CA PRO A 277 4.66 11.19 -9.50
C PRO A 277 5.13 12.60 -9.87
N ASN A 278 4.20 13.56 -9.96
CA ASN A 278 4.52 14.93 -10.34
C ASN A 278 5.20 15.69 -9.21
N SER A 279 4.65 15.57 -8.00
CA SER A 279 5.17 16.25 -6.80
C SER A 279 6.19 15.44 -6.03
N LYS A 280 6.34 14.15 -6.34
CA LYS A 280 7.14 13.17 -5.60
C LYS A 280 6.73 13.06 -4.13
N MET A 281 5.49 13.38 -3.81
CA MET A 281 4.91 13.12 -2.49
C MET A 281 4.63 11.64 -2.34
N VAL A 282 5.10 11.05 -1.25
CA VAL A 282 4.84 9.67 -0.84
C VAL A 282 3.94 9.68 0.39
N CYS A 283 2.99 8.76 0.43
CA CYS A 283 2.17 8.50 1.61
C CYS A 283 2.36 7.05 2.05
N ILE A 284 2.55 6.85 3.35
CA ILE A 284 2.64 5.52 3.98
C ILE A 284 1.48 5.39 4.96
N ILE A 285 0.79 4.26 4.91
CA ILE A 285 -0.32 3.91 5.81
C ILE A 285 -0.03 2.52 6.35
N ILE A 286 -0.29 2.29 7.64
CA ILE A 286 -0.27 0.96 8.23
C ILE A 286 -1.67 0.67 8.79
N GLN A 287 -2.28 -0.44 8.35
CA GLN A 287 -3.52 -0.96 8.92
C GLN A 287 -3.22 -2.24 9.71
N HIS A 288 -3.91 -2.49 10.81
CA HIS A 288 -3.77 -3.69 11.64
C HIS A 288 -5.12 -4.15 12.19
#